data_AF-A0A8B6E863-F1
#
_entry.id   AF-A0A8B6E863-F1
#
_cell.length_a   1.000
_cell.length_b   1.000
_cell.length_c   1.000
_cell.angle_alpha   90.00
_cell.angle_beta   90.00
_cell.angle_gamma   90.00
#
_symmetry.space_group_name_H-M   'P 1'
#
loop_
_entity.id
_entity.type
_entity.pdbx_description
1 polymer ?
#
loop_
_entity_poly.entity_id
_entity_poly.type
_entity_poly.pdbx_seq_one_letter_code
_entity_poly.pdbx_strand_id
1 'polypeptide(L)'
;MEDLIKTNANSEGFSKSSLFSGHQIAAHISFLPLEKQHVKECIRDQLRDKGYEATEKNIESIMQQLIFTPEDNPIFCTTGCKRVADKIVLVMNKN
;
A
#
# COMPACT_ATOMS: atom_id res chain seq x y z
N MET A 1 -21.65 -11.09 0.79
CA MET A 1 -20.53 -10.28 1.31
C MET A 1 -19.71 -11.14 2.28
N GLU A 2 -19.21 -12.28 1.81
CA GLU A 2 -18.34 -13.19 2.59
C GLU A 2 -17.23 -13.82 1.70
N ASP A 3 -17.18 -13.48 0.40
CA ASP A 3 -16.33 -14.17 -0.57
C ASP A 3 -14.97 -13.50 -0.83
N LEU A 4 -14.67 -12.36 -0.20
CA LEU A 4 -13.35 -11.72 -0.33
C LEU A 4 -12.29 -12.24 0.67
N ILE A 5 -12.67 -13.07 1.65
CA ILE A 5 -11.72 -13.63 2.63
C ILE A 5 -11.24 -15.05 2.22
N LYS A 6 -11.94 -15.71 1.28
CA LYS A 6 -11.62 -17.10 0.90
C LYS A 6 -10.49 -17.24 -0.12
N THR A 7 -10.14 -16.19 -0.85
CA THR A 7 -9.19 -16.30 -1.98
C THR A 7 -7.71 -16.25 -1.58
N ASN A 8 -7.40 -15.88 -0.34
CA ASN A 8 -6.05 -15.87 0.24
C ASN A 8 -5.79 -17.02 1.23
N ALA A 9 -6.81 -17.84 1.52
CA ALA A 9 -6.70 -19.02 2.37
C ALA A 9 -6.24 -20.29 1.64
N ASN A 10 -6.09 -20.26 0.31
CA ASN A 10 -5.48 -21.35 -0.47
C ASN A 10 -3.97 -21.15 -0.64
N SER A 11 -3.29 -20.80 0.46
CA SER A 11 -1.88 -21.14 0.64
C SER A 11 -1.83 -22.34 1.58
N GLU A 12 -1.95 -23.54 1.02
CA GLU A 12 -1.76 -24.83 1.72
C GLU A 12 -0.38 -24.99 2.40
N GLY A 13 0.46 -23.94 2.41
CA GLY A 13 1.79 -23.93 3.01
C GLY A 13 1.87 -23.48 4.47
N PHE A 14 0.99 -22.62 4.97
CA PHE A 14 1.16 -22.03 6.31
C PHE A 14 0.48 -22.81 7.44
N SER A 15 -0.66 -23.46 7.17
CA SER A 15 -1.45 -24.20 8.16
C SER A 15 -0.80 -25.50 8.65
N LYS A 16 0.20 -26.02 7.93
CA LYS A 16 0.96 -27.25 8.27
C LYS A 16 2.36 -26.99 8.84
N SER A 17 2.75 -25.74 9.06
CA SER A 17 4.08 -25.42 9.57
C SER A 17 4.22 -25.78 11.06
N SER A 18 5.37 -26.34 11.46
CA SER A 18 5.65 -26.70 12.86
C SER A 18 5.59 -25.51 13.83
N LEU A 19 5.67 -24.28 13.29
CA LEU A 19 5.53 -23.02 14.02
C LEU A 19 4.12 -22.79 14.60
N PHE A 20 3.06 -23.35 14.00
CA PHE A 20 1.70 -23.31 14.56
C PHE A 20 1.32 -24.59 15.32
N SER A 21 2.10 -25.67 15.18
CA SER A 21 1.86 -26.94 15.87
C SER A 21 2.15 -26.87 17.39
N GLY A 22 2.99 -25.91 17.81
CA GLY A 22 3.07 -25.42 19.18
C GLY A 22 2.34 -24.09 19.27
N HIS A 23 1.31 -23.99 20.10
CA HIS A 23 0.40 -22.85 20.23
C HIS A 23 1.07 -21.54 20.73
N GLN A 24 2.00 -20.95 19.98
CA GLN A 24 2.81 -19.81 20.43
C GLN A 24 2.51 -18.48 19.74
N ILE A 25 1.48 -18.40 18.89
CA ILE A 25 0.99 -17.13 18.34
C ILE A 25 -0.34 -16.79 19.02
N ALA A 26 -0.32 -15.82 19.93
CA ALA A 26 -1.51 -15.37 20.66
C ALA A 26 -2.49 -14.58 19.76
N ALA A 27 -1.99 -13.87 18.74
CA ALA A 27 -2.81 -13.15 17.79
C ALA A 27 -2.08 -12.94 16.46
N HIS A 28 -2.81 -13.05 15.36
CA HIS A 28 -2.37 -12.67 14.02
C HIS A 28 -3.10 -11.38 13.61
N ILE A 29 -2.35 -10.28 13.44
CA ILE A 29 -2.91 -8.98 13.04
C ILE A 29 -2.56 -8.74 11.57
N SER A 30 -3.51 -9.01 10.68
CA SER A 30 -3.40 -8.70 9.26
C SER A 30 -3.67 -7.22 9.02
N PHE A 31 -2.71 -6.51 8.44
CA PHE A 31 -2.94 -5.13 7.99
C PHE A 31 -3.65 -5.12 6.64
N LEU A 32 -4.56 -4.17 6.46
CA LEU A 32 -5.25 -3.96 5.19
C LEU A 32 -4.38 -3.14 4.21
N PRO A 33 -4.50 -3.41 2.89
CA PRO A 33 -3.90 -2.58 1.86
C PRO A 33 -4.38 -1.13 1.94
N LEU A 34 -3.51 -0.17 1.59
CA LEU A 34 -3.84 1.25 1.65
C LEU A 34 -4.67 1.70 0.44
N GLU A 35 -5.79 2.34 0.72
CA GLU A 35 -6.61 3.04 -0.28
C GLU A 35 -5.97 4.34 -0.79
N LYS A 36 -6.48 4.85 -1.92
CA LYS A 36 -6.05 6.11 -2.54
C LYS A 36 -5.99 7.29 -1.58
N GLN A 37 -6.95 7.42 -0.66
CA GLN A 37 -6.97 8.55 0.30
C GLN A 37 -5.75 8.52 1.23
N HIS A 38 -5.46 7.36 1.83
CA HIS A 38 -4.29 7.18 2.69
C HIS A 38 -2.97 7.46 1.95
N VAL A 39 -2.90 7.06 0.68
CA VAL A 39 -1.71 7.33 -0.15
C VAL A 39 -1.56 8.83 -0.44
N LYS A 40 -2.67 9.57 -0.66
CA LYS A 40 -2.61 11.03 -0.83
C LYS A 40 -2.08 11.73 0.41
N GLU A 41 -2.55 11.34 1.61
CA GLU A 41 -2.05 11.88 2.88
C GLU A 41 -0.56 11.61 3.05
N CYS A 42 -0.14 10.39 2.76
CA CYS A 42 1.25 9.98 2.79
C CYS A 42 2.15 10.78 1.82
N ILE A 43 1.65 11.09 0.62
CA ILE A 43 2.36 11.96 -0.32
C ILE A 43 2.49 13.38 0.22
N ARG A 44 1.42 13.94 0.80
CA ARG A 44 1.46 15.29 1.40
C ARG A 44 2.50 15.39 2.49
N ASP A 45 2.55 14.41 3.38
CA ASP A 45 3.53 14.38 4.46
C ASP A 45 4.95 14.27 3.91
N GLN A 46 5.21 13.37 2.96
CA GLN A 46 6.54 13.22 2.39
C GLN A 46 7.01 14.41 1.53
N LEU A 47 6.08 15.11 0.87
CA LEU A 47 6.40 16.35 0.16
C LEU A 47 6.83 17.43 1.15
N ARG A 48 6.08 17.59 2.25
CA ARG A 48 6.41 18.53 3.33
C ARG A 48 7.75 18.21 3.97
N ASP A 49 8.01 16.94 4.26
CA ASP A 49 9.28 16.48 4.86
C ASP A 49 10.49 16.76 3.96
N LYS A 50 10.28 16.75 2.63
CA LYS A 50 11.31 17.09 1.63
C LYS A 50 11.38 18.58 1.29
N GLY A 51 10.52 19.42 1.87
CA GLY A 51 10.45 20.86 1.60
C GLY A 51 9.80 21.24 0.27
N TYR A 52 9.07 20.31 -0.37
CA TYR A 52 8.30 20.60 -1.59
C TYR A 52 6.89 21.08 -1.25
N GLU A 53 6.32 21.89 -2.14
CA GLU A 53 4.93 22.32 -2.02
C GLU A 53 3.98 21.16 -2.37
N ALA A 54 3.09 20.83 -1.44
CA ALA A 54 2.08 19.79 -1.58
C ALA A 54 0.86 20.26 -2.38
N THR A 55 1.09 20.75 -3.60
CA THR A 55 0.01 21.13 -4.52
C THR A 55 -0.76 19.90 -5.01
N GLU A 56 -2.06 20.03 -5.26
CA GLU A 56 -2.87 18.90 -5.79
C GLU A 56 -2.31 18.36 -7.10
N LYS A 57 -1.76 19.23 -7.97
CA LYS A 57 -1.08 18.82 -9.20
C LYS A 57 0.11 17.88 -8.94
N ASN A 58 0.94 18.20 -7.94
CA ASN A 58 2.09 17.38 -7.58
C ASN A 58 1.63 16.03 -7.02
N ILE A 59 0.63 16.06 -6.13
CA ILE A 59 0.06 14.85 -5.53
C ILE A 59 -0.52 13.94 -6.61
N GLU A 60 -1.31 14.47 -7.54
CA GLU A 60 -1.88 13.72 -8.66
C GLU A 60 -0.80 13.14 -9.57
N SER A 61 0.25 13.92 -9.89
CA SER A 61 1.36 13.44 -10.71
C SER A 61 2.09 12.26 -10.05
N ILE A 62 2.31 12.31 -8.73
CA ILE A 62 2.91 11.21 -7.98
C ILE A 62 1.97 10.01 -7.89
N MET A 63 0.67 10.24 -7.68
CA MET A 63 -0.35 9.19 -7.65
C MET A 63 -0.38 8.39 -8.96
N GLN A 64 -0.19 9.05 -10.11
CA GLN A 64 -0.11 8.39 -11.42
C GLN A 64 1.12 7.48 -11.59
N GLN A 65 2.16 7.66 -10.77
CA GLN A 65 3.37 6.82 -10.81
C GLN A 65 3.24 5.55 -9.96
N LEU A 66 2.14 5.40 -9.23
CA LEU A 66 1.86 4.27 -8.34
C LEU A 66 0.87 3.30 -9.00
N ILE A 67 0.99 2.03 -8.62
CA ILE A 67 0.14 0.96 -9.14
C ILE A 67 -0.99 0.70 -8.15
N PHE A 68 -2.20 0.64 -8.68
CA PHE A 68 -3.42 0.37 -7.93
C PHE A 68 -4.12 -0.88 -8.47
N THR A 69 -4.74 -1.62 -7.57
CA THR A 69 -5.43 -2.90 -7.83
C THR A 69 -6.80 -2.91 -7.16
N PRO A 70 -7.75 -3.74 -7.62
CA PRO A 70 -7.75 -4.52 -8.86
C PRO A 70 -7.87 -3.66 -10.13
N GLU A 71 -7.59 -4.21 -11.32
CA GLU A 71 -7.60 -3.46 -12.59
C GLU A 71 -8.98 -2.87 -12.93
N ASP A 72 -10.05 -3.63 -12.68
CA ASP A 72 -11.43 -3.20 -12.96
C ASP A 72 -11.89 -2.03 -12.06
N ASN A 73 -11.34 -1.95 -10.84
CA ASN A 73 -11.64 -0.91 -9.89
C ASN A 73 -10.41 -0.62 -9.00
N PRO A 74 -9.49 0.25 -9.47
CA PRO A 74 -8.22 0.48 -8.78
C PRO A 74 -8.46 1.25 -7.48
N ILE A 75 -8.54 0.55 -6.35
CA ILE A 75 -8.80 1.12 -5.02
C ILE A 75 -7.54 1.06 -4.15
N PHE A 76 -6.83 -0.06 -4.15
CA PHE A 76 -5.74 -0.34 -3.23
C PHE A 76 -4.38 -0.17 -3.89
N CYS A 77 -3.45 0.51 -3.23
CA CYS A 77 -2.07 0.61 -3.71
C CYS A 77 -1.30 -0.66 -3.38
N THR A 78 -0.70 -1.28 -4.39
CA THR A 78 0.08 -2.54 -4.24
C THR A 78 1.25 -2.38 -3.27
N THR A 79 1.85 -1.19 -3.20
CA THR A 79 3.03 -0.93 -2.37
C THR A 79 2.75 -0.06 -1.15
N GLY A 80 1.50 0.38 -0.97
CA GLY A 80 1.15 1.42 0.00
C GLY A 80 2.09 2.63 -0.09
N CYS A 81 2.49 3.15 1.06
CA CYS A 81 3.40 4.29 1.21
C CYS A 81 4.88 4.01 0.89
N LYS A 82 5.26 2.74 0.76
CA LYS A 82 6.67 2.33 0.78
C LYS A 82 7.50 2.98 -0.34
N ARG A 83 6.92 3.14 -1.53
CA ARG A 83 7.61 3.64 -2.72
C ARG A 83 7.31 5.11 -3.04
N VAL A 84 6.55 5.80 -2.21
CA VAL A 84 6.16 7.20 -2.44
C VAL A 84 7.39 8.11 -2.52
N ALA A 85 8.40 7.91 -1.67
CA ALA A 85 9.62 8.71 -1.64
C ALA A 85 10.38 8.65 -2.98
N ASP A 86 10.52 7.45 -3.54
CA ASP A 86 11.17 7.23 -4.83
C ASP A 86 10.43 7.98 -5.95
N LYS A 87 9.09 7.95 -5.91
CA LYS A 87 8.25 8.61 -6.90
C LYS A 87 8.30 10.14 -6.80
N ILE A 88 8.36 10.69 -5.59
CA ILE A 88 8.54 12.13 -5.38
C ILE A 88 9.84 12.60 -6.04
N VAL A 89 10.96 11.91 -5.79
CA VAL A 89 12.25 12.25 -6.38
C VAL A 89 12.19 12.19 -7.91
N LEU A 90 11.54 11.17 -8.47
CA LEU A 90 11.39 11.01 -9.91
C LEU A 90 10.53 12.11 -10.57
N VAL A 91 9.47 12.57 -9.91
CA VAL A 91 8.57 13.61 -10.43
C VAL A 91 9.18 15.00 -10.26
N MET A 92 9.76 15.31 -9.10
CA MET A 92 10.27 16.64 -8.78
C MET A 92 11.58 16.96 -9.51
N ASN A 93 12.46 15.97 -9.71
CA ASN A 93 13.73 16.18 -10.41
C ASN A 93 13.60 16.17 -11.95
N LYS A 94 12.39 15.98 -12.48
CA LYS A 94 12.13 15.97 -13.92
C LYS A 94 11.92 17.38 -14.51
N ASN A 95 11.98 18.41 -13.67
CA ASN A 95 11.89 19.84 -14.02
C ASN A 95 13.24 20.53 -13.90
#